data_AF-A0A5J6WLD3-F1
#
_entry.id   AF-A0A5J6WLD3-F1
#
_cell.length_a   1.000
_cell.length_b   1.000
_cell.length_c   1.000
_cell.angle_alpha   90.00
_cell.angle_beta   90.00
_cell.angle_gamma   90.00
#
_symmetry.space_group_name_H-M   'P 1'
#
loop_
_entity.id
_entity.type
_entity.pdbx_description
1 polymer ?
#
loop_
_entity_poly.entity_id
_entity_poly.type
_entity_poly.pdbx_seq_one_letter_code
_entity_poly.pdbx_strand_id
1 'polypeptide(L)'
;MVKNAIRRLVLRYFPELGQRKHLPQLARIEKIYDMPVNGAGVSTAFRAYKAADIQLLDAVTAKPLAVPVFEQVSIASGQGHEHGLFVEPTPGMQCLIQYIDGLDSLPVITSLLPWHTLVPDHRSTDVSLQQSHRSKLVGSNGDWYLQTDGEIKQTSQKSIIEAQTSEQTYHERSTKVATHDINKIDGNQVNEIMGALKILVGEKAIITSLDNLLLGSNKEVKIQSAEDMHLDSAKSLIIKAKYITEDADTIKLNGGTGVITCASICPFTGKPHVDGSTTVFAGK
;
A
#
# COMPACT_ATOMS: atom_id res chain seq x y z
N MET A 1 37.16 61.23 23.36
CA MET A 1 35.89 61.68 23.99
C MET A 1 34.68 61.56 23.05
N VAL A 2 34.75 62.07 21.82
CA VAL A 2 33.64 62.07 20.84
C VAL A 2 33.14 60.66 20.45
N LYS A 3 34.02 59.69 20.20
CA LYS A 3 33.63 58.30 19.87
C LYS A 3 32.76 57.63 20.95
N ASN A 4 33.07 57.87 22.23
CA ASN A 4 32.29 57.29 23.34
C ASN A 4 30.95 58.01 23.57
N ALA A 5 30.84 59.28 23.16
CA ALA A 5 29.56 60.00 23.14
C ALA A 5 28.68 59.49 21.99
N ILE A 6 29.26 59.31 20.79
CA ILE A 6 28.57 58.72 19.63
C ILE A 6 28.09 57.30 19.95
N ARG A 7 28.96 56.43 20.51
CA ARG A 7 28.56 55.06 20.90
C ARG A 7 27.39 55.05 21.88
N ARG A 8 27.38 55.95 22.87
CA ARG A 8 26.26 56.07 23.82
C ARG A 8 24.97 56.55 23.18
N LEU A 9 25.05 57.54 22.27
CA LEU A 9 23.88 58.00 21.52
C LEU A 9 23.33 56.89 20.62
N VAL A 10 24.19 56.19 19.89
CA VAL A 10 23.80 55.05 19.04
C VAL A 10 23.13 53.96 19.85
N LEU A 11 23.71 53.50 20.96
CA LEU A 11 23.11 52.47 21.83
C LEU A 11 21.82 52.93 22.53
N ARG A 12 21.59 54.24 22.64
CA ARG A 12 20.36 54.80 23.21
C ARG A 12 19.23 54.82 22.19
N TYR A 13 19.51 55.15 20.93
CA TYR A 13 18.53 55.14 19.85
C TYR A 13 18.30 53.74 19.27
N PHE A 14 19.32 52.88 19.30
CA PHE A 14 19.34 51.54 18.74
C PHE A 14 19.82 50.52 19.80
N PRO A 15 19.01 50.25 20.84
CA PRO A 15 19.38 49.32 21.91
C PRO A 15 19.65 47.89 21.41
N GLU A 16 19.06 47.49 20.28
CA GLU A 16 19.26 46.22 19.59
C GLU A 16 20.70 46.02 19.08
N LEU A 17 21.44 47.10 18.84
CA LEU A 17 22.85 47.04 18.47
C LEU A 17 23.73 46.60 19.65
N GLY A 18 23.40 47.07 20.86
CA GLY A 18 24.14 46.71 22.07
C GLY A 18 24.03 45.24 22.44
N GLN A 19 22.84 44.68 22.20
CA GLN A 19 22.54 43.28 22.51
C GLN A 19 22.67 42.36 21.29
N ARG A 20 23.16 42.89 20.16
CA ARG A 20 23.39 42.15 18.90
C ARG A 20 22.16 41.41 18.38
N LYS A 21 20.94 41.95 18.59
CA LYS A 21 19.69 41.29 18.18
C LYS A 21 19.36 41.46 16.70
N HIS A 22 19.95 42.48 16.09
CA HIS A 22 19.98 42.69 14.65
C HIS A 22 20.79 41.61 13.90
N LEU A 23 21.54 40.76 14.61
CA LEU A 23 22.29 39.65 14.05
C LEU A 23 21.68 38.33 14.50
N PRO A 24 21.68 37.30 13.63
CA PRO A 24 21.39 35.94 14.07
C PRO A 24 22.33 35.52 15.20
N GLN A 25 21.78 35.02 16.30
CA GLN A 25 22.55 34.51 17.43
C GLN A 25 22.56 32.99 17.43
N LEU A 26 23.65 32.40 17.90
CA LEU A 26 23.78 30.95 18.02
C LEU A 26 23.10 30.48 19.30
N ALA A 27 22.34 29.40 19.21
CA ALA A 27 21.70 28.76 20.36
C ALA A 27 21.74 27.24 20.23
N ARG A 28 21.52 26.55 21.35
CA ARG A 28 21.36 25.09 21.41
C ARG A 28 19.96 24.76 21.92
N ILE A 29 19.34 23.75 21.32
CA ILE A 29 18.04 23.23 21.71
C ILE A 29 18.22 22.35 22.95
N GLU A 30 17.51 22.66 24.03
CA GLU A 30 17.52 21.90 25.28
C GLU A 30 16.31 20.96 25.37
N LYS A 31 15.14 21.43 24.94
CA LYS A 31 13.89 20.66 24.97
C LYS A 31 13.00 21.05 23.81
N ILE A 32 12.14 20.12 23.39
CA ILE A 32 11.19 20.30 22.29
C ILE A 32 9.78 20.06 22.81
N TYR A 33 8.83 20.86 22.36
CA TYR A 33 7.41 20.70 22.68
C TYR A 33 6.70 19.91 21.58
N ASP A 34 5.75 19.08 22.01
CA ASP A 34 4.99 18.23 21.11
C ASP A 34 4.01 19.05 20.26
N MET A 35 3.86 18.60 19.02
CA MET A 35 2.81 19.06 18.11
C MET A 35 1.41 18.66 18.64
N PRO A 36 0.33 19.34 18.23
CA PRO A 36 -1.01 19.04 18.74
C PRO A 36 -1.43 17.62 18.32
N VAL A 37 -1.63 16.76 19.31
CA VAL A 37 -1.89 15.32 19.11
C VAL A 37 -3.37 15.01 18.83
N ASN A 38 -4.28 15.93 19.17
CA ASN A 38 -5.73 15.74 19.13
C ASN A 38 -6.42 16.68 18.11
N GLY A 39 -5.84 16.80 16.91
CA GLY A 39 -6.36 17.65 15.83
C GLY A 39 -5.64 18.99 15.69
N ALA A 40 -5.97 19.74 14.64
CA ALA A 40 -5.32 21.01 14.33
C ALA A 40 -5.53 22.04 15.46
N GLY A 41 -4.44 22.66 15.90
CA GLY A 41 -4.44 23.67 16.95
C GLY A 41 -3.92 25.01 16.45
N VAL A 42 -4.49 26.11 16.94
CA VAL A 42 -4.00 27.46 16.63
C VAL A 42 -2.71 27.73 17.40
N SER A 43 -1.61 27.88 16.65
CA SER A 43 -0.32 28.28 17.21
C SER A 43 -0.26 29.80 17.33
N THR A 44 0.16 30.31 18.48
CA THR A 44 0.36 31.76 18.71
C THR A 44 1.80 32.03 19.12
N ALA A 45 2.25 33.30 19.07
CA ALA A 45 3.60 33.65 19.49
C ALA A 45 3.87 33.35 20.99
N PHE A 46 2.82 33.37 21.83
CA PHE A 46 2.93 33.12 23.28
C PHE A 46 2.75 31.64 23.64
N ARG A 47 2.07 30.87 22.78
CA ARG A 47 1.85 29.43 22.95
C ARG A 47 2.02 28.76 21.60
N ALA A 48 3.26 28.61 21.19
CA ALA A 48 3.61 27.99 19.93
C ALA A 48 3.60 26.46 20.10
N TYR A 49 2.92 25.75 19.20
CA TYR A 49 2.97 24.29 19.19
C TYR A 49 4.33 23.78 18.69
N LYS A 50 4.88 24.46 17.68
CA LYS A 50 6.20 24.16 17.14
C LYS A 50 7.25 25.02 17.83
N ALA A 51 7.59 24.63 19.05
CA ALA A 51 8.46 25.39 19.92
C ALA A 51 9.55 24.54 20.56
N ALA A 52 10.65 25.21 20.92
CA ALA A 52 11.75 24.58 21.64
C ALA A 52 12.26 25.51 22.74
N ASP A 53 12.77 24.91 23.81
CA ASP A 53 13.57 25.61 24.80
C ASP A 53 15.00 25.72 24.27
N ILE A 54 15.58 26.92 24.35
CA ILE A 54 16.92 27.18 23.81
C ILE A 54 17.82 27.89 24.81
N GLN A 55 19.11 27.52 24.77
CA GLN A 55 20.17 28.20 25.48
C GLN A 55 21.04 28.96 24.48
N LEU A 56 21.23 30.27 24.67
CA LEU A 56 22.14 31.06 23.84
C LEU A 56 23.59 30.60 24.04
N LEU A 57 24.33 30.50 22.95
CA LEU A 57 25.75 30.16 22.93
C LEU A 57 26.60 31.35 22.45
N ASP A 58 27.80 31.48 23.00
CA ASP A 58 28.80 32.38 22.45
C ASP A 58 29.29 31.86 21.09
N ALA A 59 29.26 32.72 20.06
CA ALA A 59 29.55 32.31 18.68
C ALA A 59 31.00 31.87 18.44
N VAL A 60 31.94 32.23 19.31
CA VAL A 60 33.37 31.92 19.15
C VAL A 60 33.75 30.71 20.01
N THR A 61 33.29 30.67 21.25
CA THR A 61 33.66 29.64 22.22
C THR A 61 32.66 28.48 22.29
N ALA A 62 31.49 28.61 21.66
CA ALA A 62 30.37 27.67 21.73
C ALA A 62 29.90 27.34 23.17
N LYS A 63 30.29 28.16 24.15
CA LYS A 63 29.89 27.99 25.55
C LYS A 63 28.54 28.66 25.81
N PRO A 64 27.71 28.13 26.73
CA PRO A 64 26.49 28.79 27.16
C PRO A 64 26.76 30.19 27.70
N LEU A 65 25.99 31.17 27.22
CA LEU A 65 25.95 32.51 27.80
C LEU A 65 25.28 32.46 29.17
N ALA A 66 25.66 33.36 30.08
CA ALA A 66 25.04 33.50 31.41
C ALA A 66 23.67 34.21 31.33
N VAL A 67 22.78 33.67 30.51
CA VAL A 67 21.39 34.10 30.30
C VAL A 67 20.47 32.93 30.57
N PRO A 68 19.24 33.17 31.06
CA PRO A 68 18.28 32.11 31.26
C PRO A 68 17.92 31.42 29.94
N VAL A 69 17.46 30.17 30.05
CA VAL A 69 16.88 29.42 28.93
C VAL A 69 15.64 30.15 28.45
N PHE A 70 15.51 30.30 27.13
CA PHE A 70 14.33 30.87 26.52
C PHE A 70 13.33 29.75 26.34
N GLU A 71 12.18 29.86 26.99
CA GLU A 71 11.15 28.83 26.95
C GLU A 71 10.20 29.02 25.77
N GLN A 72 9.77 27.91 25.16
CA GLN A 72 8.75 27.89 24.09
C GLN A 72 9.03 28.85 22.92
N VAL A 73 10.28 28.95 22.48
CA VAL A 73 10.63 29.76 21.32
C VAL A 73 10.10 29.11 20.05
N SER A 74 9.31 29.86 19.29
CA SER A 74 8.72 29.38 18.04
C SER A 74 9.78 29.06 16.98
N ILE A 75 9.59 27.95 16.27
CA ILE A 75 10.44 27.54 15.15
C ILE A 75 9.80 28.03 13.85
N ALA A 76 10.49 28.93 13.15
CA ALA A 76 10.10 29.31 11.80
C ALA A 76 10.21 28.09 10.89
N SER A 77 9.09 27.72 10.31
CA SER A 77 9.06 26.74 9.24
C SER A 77 8.20 27.26 8.10
N GLY A 78 8.61 26.98 6.87
CA GLY A 78 7.82 27.25 5.67
C GLY A 78 6.62 26.31 5.57
N GLN A 79 5.69 26.42 6.51
CA GLN A 79 4.43 25.67 6.56
C GLN A 79 3.30 26.62 6.18
N GLY A 80 2.41 26.15 5.32
CA GLY A 80 1.14 26.81 5.03
C GLY A 80 0.04 26.27 5.96
N HIS A 81 -1.18 26.78 5.79
CA HIS A 81 -2.33 26.31 6.56
C HIS A 81 -2.56 24.82 6.33
N GLU A 82 -2.31 24.00 7.35
CA GLU A 82 -2.44 22.52 7.36
C GLU A 82 -1.58 21.76 6.33
N HIS A 83 -0.51 22.36 5.81
CA HIS A 83 0.42 21.65 4.91
C HIS A 83 1.87 22.11 5.06
N GLY A 84 2.81 21.21 4.82
CA GLY A 84 4.23 21.50 4.80
C GLY A 84 5.07 20.29 5.21
N LEU A 85 6.40 20.48 5.18
CA LEU A 85 7.33 19.49 5.69
C LEU A 85 7.54 19.70 7.20
N PHE A 86 7.40 18.63 7.97
CA PHE A 86 7.66 18.63 9.41
C PHE A 86 9.06 18.06 9.63
N VAL A 87 10.02 18.95 9.88
CA VAL A 87 11.36 18.60 10.34
C VAL A 87 11.44 18.99 11.81
N GLU A 88 11.39 17.99 12.69
CA GLU A 88 11.53 18.21 14.12
C GLU A 88 13.01 18.21 14.51
N PRO A 89 13.47 19.20 15.29
CA PRO A 89 14.82 19.15 15.84
C PRO A 89 14.99 17.98 16.81
N THR A 90 16.21 17.76 17.26
CA THR A 90 16.52 16.91 18.41
C THR A 90 17.23 17.73 19.49
N PRO A 91 17.04 17.42 20.78
CA PRO A 91 17.81 18.07 21.85
C PRO A 91 19.32 17.95 21.61
N GLY A 92 20.04 19.05 21.81
CA GLY A 92 21.47 19.16 21.53
C GLY A 92 21.81 19.75 20.16
N MET A 93 20.87 19.82 19.23
CA MET A 93 21.08 20.50 17.94
C MET A 93 21.33 22.00 18.14
N GLN A 94 22.18 22.57 17.31
CA GLN A 94 22.43 24.01 17.27
C GLN A 94 21.47 24.68 16.29
N CYS A 95 21.07 25.91 16.60
CA CYS A 95 20.14 26.67 15.80
C CYS A 95 20.48 28.16 15.79
N LEU A 96 19.93 28.87 14.81
CA LEU A 96 20.00 30.33 14.75
C LEU A 96 18.69 30.92 15.26
N ILE A 97 18.80 31.85 16.21
CA ILE A 97 17.69 32.66 16.71
C ILE A 97 17.80 34.09 16.17
N GLN A 98 16.65 34.63 15.78
CA GLN A 98 16.46 36.03 15.42
C GLN A 98 15.28 36.61 16.20
N TYR A 99 15.13 37.92 16.18
CA TYR A 99 14.11 38.65 16.91
C TYR A 99 13.24 39.43 15.92
N ILE A 100 11.94 39.16 15.90
CA ILE A 100 11.00 39.84 15.00
C ILE A 100 10.98 41.33 15.36
N ASP A 101 11.22 42.20 14.37
CA ASP A 101 11.39 43.65 14.55
C ASP A 101 12.46 44.05 15.60
N GLY A 102 13.38 43.14 15.93
CA GLY A 102 14.37 43.34 17.00
C GLY A 102 13.80 43.29 18.42
N LEU A 103 12.56 42.82 18.60
CA LEU A 103 11.86 42.73 19.89
C LEU A 103 12.23 41.49 20.70
N ASP A 104 12.51 41.67 21.98
CA ASP A 104 12.96 40.62 22.91
C ASP A 104 11.87 39.62 23.24
N SER A 105 10.63 40.08 23.19
CA SER A 105 9.44 39.29 23.46
C SER A 105 9.10 38.35 22.31
N LEU A 106 9.68 38.53 21.12
CA LEU A 106 9.37 37.75 19.92
C LEU A 106 10.61 37.10 19.31
N PRO A 107 11.30 36.22 20.06
CA PRO A 107 12.35 35.38 19.51
C PRO A 107 11.76 34.32 18.56
N VAL A 108 12.50 34.02 17.49
CA VAL A 108 12.13 32.98 16.52
C VAL A 108 13.38 32.22 16.08
N ILE A 109 13.30 30.89 16.08
CA ILE A 109 14.35 30.02 15.55
C ILE A 109 14.19 29.97 14.03
N THR A 110 15.15 30.48 13.28
CA THR A 110 15.04 30.58 11.81
C THR A 110 15.71 29.44 11.06
N SER A 111 16.69 28.77 11.68
CA SER A 111 17.45 27.72 11.02
C SER A 111 17.98 26.71 12.03
N LEU A 112 17.89 25.43 11.70
CA LEU A 112 18.58 24.36 12.38
C LEU A 112 19.93 24.12 11.68
N LEU A 113 20.99 23.98 12.45
CA LEU A 113 22.33 23.75 11.94
C LEU A 113 22.69 22.26 12.11
N PRO A 114 23.15 21.57 11.06
CA PRO A 114 23.50 20.15 11.12
C PRO A 114 24.88 19.91 11.77
N TRP A 115 25.33 20.83 12.64
CA TRP A 115 26.63 20.72 13.27
C TRP A 115 26.59 19.66 14.38
N HIS A 116 27.66 18.86 14.45
CA HIS A 116 27.79 17.77 15.42
C HIS A 116 26.69 16.70 15.34
N THR A 117 25.95 16.66 14.22
CA THR A 117 24.93 15.64 13.93
C THR A 117 25.32 14.85 12.69
N LEU A 118 24.75 13.66 12.55
CA LEU A 118 24.88 12.88 11.31
C LEU A 118 24.08 13.56 10.19
N VAL A 119 24.70 13.70 9.03
CA VAL A 119 24.05 14.18 7.81
C VAL A 119 23.79 12.99 6.89
N PRO A 120 22.60 12.88 6.28
CA PRO A 120 22.31 11.88 5.26
C PRO A 120 23.33 11.83 4.12
N ASP A 121 23.71 10.61 3.73
CA ASP A 121 24.47 10.37 2.51
C ASP A 121 23.56 10.60 1.29
N HIS A 122 23.98 11.49 0.38
CA HIS A 122 23.26 11.83 -0.85
C HIS A 122 24.24 12.39 -1.89
N ARG A 123 23.99 12.12 -3.18
CA ARG A 123 24.72 12.79 -4.26
C ARG A 123 24.07 14.15 -4.53
N SER A 124 24.81 15.06 -5.15
CA SER A 124 24.34 16.43 -5.40
C SER A 124 23.07 16.53 -6.27
N THR A 125 22.76 15.48 -7.03
CA THR A 125 21.60 15.41 -7.93
C THR A 125 20.42 14.65 -7.35
N ASP A 126 20.59 13.98 -6.21
CA ASP A 126 19.58 13.10 -5.65
C ASP A 126 18.56 13.89 -4.83
N VAL A 127 17.31 13.44 -4.84
CA VAL A 127 16.26 13.98 -3.97
C VAL A 127 15.85 12.88 -3.01
N SER A 128 15.90 13.15 -1.70
CA SER A 128 15.50 12.15 -0.70
C SER A 128 14.55 12.73 0.34
N LEU A 129 13.54 11.93 0.69
CA LEU A 129 12.74 12.10 1.90
C LEU A 129 13.08 10.95 2.83
N GLN A 130 13.76 11.26 3.93
CA GLN A 130 14.32 10.25 4.82
C GLN A 130 13.72 10.35 6.22
N GLN A 131 13.16 9.24 6.71
CA GLN A 131 12.72 9.11 8.10
C GLN A 131 13.83 8.50 8.97
N SER A 132 14.59 7.53 8.44
CA SER A 132 15.76 6.94 9.09
C SER A 132 16.74 6.40 8.05
N HIS A 133 17.91 5.92 8.46
CA HIS A 133 18.87 5.32 7.51
C HIS A 133 18.26 4.16 6.69
N ARG A 134 17.24 3.47 7.23
CA ARG A 134 16.63 2.28 6.62
C ARG A 134 15.21 2.52 6.08
N SER A 135 14.62 3.68 6.35
CA SER A 135 13.31 4.09 5.83
C SER A 135 13.41 5.42 5.09
N LYS A 136 13.34 5.36 3.76
CA LYS A 136 13.52 6.51 2.86
C LYS A 136 12.81 6.32 1.52
N LEU A 137 12.41 7.45 0.95
CA LEU A 137 12.01 7.59 -0.45
C LEU A 137 13.12 8.38 -1.16
N VAL A 138 13.76 7.78 -2.16
CA VAL A 138 14.91 8.39 -2.86
C VAL A 138 14.66 8.40 -4.35
N GLY A 139 14.83 9.57 -4.96
CA GLY A 139 14.92 9.78 -6.39
C GLY A 139 16.37 9.90 -6.83
N SER A 140 16.82 9.05 -7.76
CA SER A 140 18.17 9.10 -8.35
C SER A 140 18.10 8.68 -9.81
N ASN A 141 18.78 9.42 -10.70
CA ASN A 141 18.82 9.14 -12.15
C ASN A 141 17.44 9.01 -12.83
N GLY A 142 16.39 9.64 -12.28
CA GLY A 142 15.02 9.55 -12.79
C GLY A 142 14.18 8.42 -12.17
N ASP A 143 14.81 7.50 -11.45
CA ASP A 143 14.14 6.40 -10.74
C ASP A 143 13.75 6.82 -9.33
N TRP A 144 12.66 6.24 -8.82
CA TRP A 144 12.20 6.41 -7.45
C TRP A 144 12.23 5.08 -6.70
N TYR A 145 12.82 5.09 -5.50
CA TYR A 145 12.93 3.93 -4.62
C TYR A 145 12.26 4.23 -3.29
N LEU A 146 11.25 3.44 -2.93
CA LEU A 146 10.66 3.42 -1.61
C LEU A 146 11.19 2.21 -0.83
N GLN A 147 11.93 2.46 0.25
CA GLN A 147 12.45 1.43 1.14
C GLN A 147 12.05 1.72 2.58
N THR A 148 11.66 0.68 3.32
CA THR A 148 11.38 0.74 4.76
C THR A 148 11.51 -0.63 5.40
N ASP A 149 11.99 -0.72 6.64
CA ASP A 149 11.89 -1.96 7.44
C ASP A 149 10.54 -2.09 8.16
N GLY A 150 9.80 -0.97 8.23
CA GLY A 150 8.49 -0.91 8.86
C GLY A 150 7.36 -1.27 7.90
N GLU A 151 6.14 -1.08 8.37
CA GLU A 151 4.94 -1.29 7.57
C GLU A 151 4.66 -0.10 6.63
N ILE A 152 4.18 -0.38 5.42
CA ILE A 152 3.59 0.63 4.54
C ILE A 152 2.06 0.51 4.62
N LYS A 153 1.40 1.51 5.23
CA LYS A 153 -0.06 1.65 5.23
C LYS A 153 -0.49 2.72 4.24
N GLN A 154 -1.31 2.33 3.27
CA GLN A 154 -1.89 3.25 2.30
C GLN A 154 -3.42 3.21 2.41
N THR A 155 -4.04 4.38 2.58
CA THR A 155 -5.49 4.54 2.58
C THR A 155 -5.84 5.63 1.59
N SER A 156 -6.72 5.32 0.65
CA SER A 156 -7.10 6.23 -0.42
C SER A 156 -8.53 5.97 -0.83
N GLN A 157 -9.23 7.03 -1.25
CA GLN A 157 -10.56 6.88 -1.86
C GLN A 157 -10.47 6.23 -3.25
N LYS A 158 -9.42 6.55 -4.02
CA LYS A 158 -9.16 6.02 -5.36
C LYS A 158 -7.66 5.87 -5.56
N SER A 159 -7.23 4.73 -6.10
CA SER A 159 -5.85 4.47 -6.51
C SER A 159 -5.86 4.00 -7.96
N ILE A 160 -5.14 4.70 -8.83
CA ILE A 160 -4.92 4.33 -10.22
C ILE A 160 -3.44 4.06 -10.39
N ILE A 161 -3.09 2.94 -11.02
CA ILE A 161 -1.71 2.57 -11.31
C ILE A 161 -1.65 2.26 -12.80
N GLU A 162 -0.86 3.02 -13.53
CA GLU A 162 -0.58 2.81 -14.95
C GLU A 162 0.90 2.47 -15.09
N ALA A 163 1.18 1.28 -15.62
CA ALA A 163 2.53 0.80 -15.87
C ALA A 163 2.52 -0.07 -17.13
N GLN A 164 3.61 -0.01 -17.91
CA GLN A 164 3.79 -0.90 -19.06
C GLN A 164 4.02 -2.35 -18.61
N THR A 165 4.78 -2.52 -17.53
CA THR A 165 5.07 -3.81 -16.91
C THR A 165 4.96 -3.66 -15.40
N SER A 166 4.34 -4.64 -14.73
CA SER A 166 4.23 -4.70 -13.27
C SER A 166 4.56 -6.11 -12.81
N GLU A 167 5.62 -6.24 -12.01
CA GLU A 167 6.02 -7.49 -11.39
C GLU A 167 5.89 -7.38 -9.88
N GLN A 168 5.29 -8.38 -9.27
CA GLN A 168 5.03 -8.41 -7.83
C GLN A 168 5.41 -9.77 -7.28
N THR A 169 6.31 -9.78 -6.30
CA THR A 169 6.70 -10.98 -5.57
C THR A 169 6.32 -10.82 -4.11
N TYR A 170 5.57 -11.79 -3.59
CA TYR A 170 5.12 -11.81 -2.20
C TYR A 170 5.51 -13.13 -1.56
N HIS A 171 5.84 -13.10 -0.27
CA HIS A 171 5.90 -14.33 0.53
C HIS A 171 4.50 -14.86 0.83
N GLU A 172 3.57 -13.96 1.16
CA GLU A 172 2.15 -14.23 1.35
C GLU A 172 1.33 -13.06 0.81
N ARG A 173 0.19 -13.34 0.18
CA ARG A 173 -0.79 -12.34 -0.26
C ARG A 173 -2.18 -12.75 0.19
N SER A 174 -2.82 -11.91 0.99
CA SER A 174 -4.23 -12.04 1.39
C SER A 174 -5.00 -10.82 0.91
N THR A 175 -6.10 -11.06 0.19
CA THR A 175 -6.93 -10.01 -0.39
C THR A 175 -8.36 -10.18 0.13
N LYS A 176 -8.92 -9.13 0.71
CA LYS A 176 -10.33 -9.09 1.14
C LYS A 176 -11.04 -7.95 0.43
N VAL A 177 -12.02 -8.30 -0.40
CA VAL A 177 -12.84 -7.34 -1.14
C VAL A 177 -14.26 -7.40 -0.60
N ALA A 178 -14.79 -6.25 -0.15
CA ALA A 178 -16.10 -6.18 0.50
C ALA A 178 -17.27 -6.24 -0.50
N THR A 179 -17.04 -5.77 -1.74
CA THR A 179 -18.07 -5.69 -2.78
C THR A 179 -17.66 -6.52 -3.99
N HIS A 180 -17.08 -5.90 -5.03
CA HIS A 180 -16.80 -6.55 -6.30
C HIS A 180 -15.32 -6.53 -6.62
N ASP A 181 -14.81 -7.65 -7.12
CA ASP A 181 -13.50 -7.77 -7.74
C ASP A 181 -13.71 -8.09 -9.23
N ILE A 182 -13.22 -7.21 -10.12
CA ILE A 182 -13.41 -7.34 -11.56
C ILE A 182 -12.03 -7.40 -12.21
N ASN A 183 -11.67 -8.57 -12.72
CA ASN A 183 -10.45 -8.80 -13.45
C ASN A 183 -10.76 -8.94 -14.94
N LYS A 184 -10.44 -7.91 -15.73
CA LYS A 184 -10.56 -7.94 -17.19
C LYS A 184 -9.17 -8.03 -17.82
N ILE A 185 -8.92 -9.13 -18.51
CA ILE A 185 -7.68 -9.38 -19.22
C ILE A 185 -8.02 -9.46 -20.71
N ASP A 186 -7.52 -8.53 -21.51
CA ASP A 186 -7.75 -8.53 -22.96
C ASP A 186 -6.88 -9.57 -23.69
N GLY A 187 -5.72 -9.91 -23.09
CA GLY A 187 -4.82 -10.96 -23.56
C GLY A 187 -5.10 -12.32 -22.91
N ASN A 188 -4.04 -13.06 -22.62
CA ASN A 188 -4.14 -14.36 -21.96
C ASN A 188 -3.97 -14.24 -20.44
N GLN A 189 -4.77 -14.98 -19.68
CA GLN A 189 -4.59 -15.14 -18.23
C GLN A 189 -4.14 -16.58 -17.93
N VAL A 190 -3.00 -16.72 -17.26
CA VAL A 190 -2.46 -18.00 -16.80
C VAL A 190 -2.40 -18.00 -15.28
N ASN A 191 -3.03 -18.99 -14.65
CA ASN A 191 -2.96 -19.20 -13.21
C ASN A 191 -2.35 -20.59 -12.95
N GLU A 192 -1.13 -20.62 -12.42
CA GLU A 192 -0.42 -21.86 -12.09
C GLU A 192 -0.34 -22.03 -10.58
N ILE A 193 -0.90 -23.15 -10.07
CA ILE A 193 -0.97 -23.43 -8.63
C ILE A 193 -0.33 -24.79 -8.38
N MET A 194 0.82 -24.81 -7.71
CA MET A 194 1.53 -26.05 -7.35
C MET A 194 0.89 -26.80 -6.18
N GLY A 195 0.19 -26.07 -5.31
CA GLY A 195 -0.53 -26.63 -4.17
C GLY A 195 -1.95 -27.02 -4.55
N ALA A 196 -2.92 -26.54 -3.77
CA ALA A 196 -4.33 -26.77 -4.04
C ALA A 196 -5.00 -25.48 -4.52
N LEU A 197 -5.83 -25.58 -5.56
CA LEU A 197 -6.78 -24.56 -5.96
C LEU A 197 -8.15 -24.88 -5.32
N LYS A 198 -8.70 -23.95 -4.54
CA LYS A 198 -10.03 -24.07 -3.95
C LYS A 198 -10.89 -22.90 -4.40
N ILE A 199 -12.06 -23.21 -4.97
CA ILE A 199 -13.05 -22.22 -5.40
C ILE A 199 -14.34 -22.54 -4.67
N LEU A 200 -14.81 -21.60 -3.86
CA LEU A 200 -16.11 -21.68 -3.17
C LEU A 200 -16.95 -20.50 -3.63
N VAL A 201 -18.17 -20.78 -4.07
CA VAL A 201 -19.12 -19.76 -4.53
C VAL A 201 -20.43 -19.99 -3.78
N GLY A 202 -20.95 -18.94 -3.15
CA GLY A 202 -22.15 -19.05 -2.30
C GLY A 202 -23.47 -19.10 -3.07
N GLU A 203 -23.51 -18.54 -4.28
CA GLU A 203 -24.73 -18.47 -5.09
C GLU A 203 -24.54 -19.19 -6.44
N LYS A 204 -23.86 -18.55 -7.40
CA LYS A 204 -23.73 -19.08 -8.76
C LYS A 204 -22.32 -18.93 -9.31
N ALA A 205 -21.73 -20.04 -9.73
CA ALA A 205 -20.52 -20.07 -10.53
C ALA A 205 -20.88 -20.29 -12.00
N ILE A 206 -20.31 -19.49 -12.91
CA ILE A 206 -20.48 -19.67 -14.36
C ILE A 206 -19.08 -19.78 -14.97
N ILE A 207 -18.81 -20.89 -15.66
CA ILE A 207 -17.56 -21.13 -16.38
C ILE A 207 -17.95 -21.47 -17.82
N THR A 208 -17.61 -20.58 -18.74
CA THR A 208 -17.99 -20.69 -20.16
C THR A 208 -16.82 -20.27 -21.04
N SER A 209 -16.60 -21.01 -22.12
CA SER A 209 -15.64 -20.69 -23.18
C SER A 209 -16.37 -20.56 -24.53
N LEU A 210 -15.88 -19.69 -25.41
CA LEU A 210 -16.44 -19.57 -26.78
C LEU A 210 -16.05 -20.74 -27.68
N ASP A 211 -14.85 -21.28 -27.47
CA ASP A 211 -14.33 -22.43 -28.22
C ASP A 211 -14.31 -23.66 -27.30
N ASN A 212 -13.13 -24.03 -26.79
CA ASN A 212 -12.98 -25.25 -26.00
C ASN A 212 -12.84 -24.98 -24.50
N LEU A 213 -13.57 -25.75 -23.68
CA LEU A 213 -13.35 -25.89 -22.24
C LEU A 213 -12.81 -27.29 -21.97
N LEU A 214 -11.56 -27.37 -21.50
CA LEU A 214 -10.91 -28.64 -21.18
C LEU A 214 -10.78 -28.78 -19.66
N LEU A 215 -11.34 -29.86 -19.12
CA LEU A 215 -11.24 -30.22 -17.70
C LEU A 215 -10.77 -31.66 -17.60
N GLY A 216 -9.76 -31.91 -16.77
CA GLY A 216 -9.18 -33.23 -16.64
C GLY A 216 -8.36 -33.39 -15.36
N SER A 217 -8.25 -34.64 -14.92
CA SER A 217 -7.43 -35.04 -13.77
C SER A 217 -6.85 -36.41 -14.05
N ASN A 218 -5.58 -36.63 -13.66
CA ASN A 218 -4.91 -37.91 -13.84
C ASN A 218 -5.43 -38.99 -12.88
N LYS A 219 -6.08 -38.61 -11.78
CA LYS A 219 -6.57 -39.54 -10.76
C LYS A 219 -8.09 -39.69 -10.82
N GLU A 220 -8.80 -38.58 -10.63
CA GLU A 220 -10.25 -38.61 -10.48
C GLU A 220 -10.85 -37.24 -10.78
N VAL A 221 -12.02 -37.25 -11.42
CA VAL A 221 -12.93 -36.10 -11.54
C VAL A 221 -14.25 -36.52 -10.90
N LYS A 222 -14.70 -35.77 -9.88
CA LYS A 222 -15.99 -35.96 -9.22
C LYS A 222 -16.88 -34.75 -9.50
N ILE A 223 -18.04 -34.99 -10.09
CA ILE A 223 -19.07 -33.98 -10.32
C ILE A 223 -20.33 -34.52 -9.65
N GLN A 224 -20.91 -33.74 -8.74
CA GLN A 224 -22.07 -34.13 -7.95
C GLN A 224 -23.03 -32.95 -7.89
N SER A 225 -24.32 -33.24 -8.05
CA SER A 225 -25.42 -32.32 -7.82
C SER A 225 -26.37 -32.99 -6.83
N ALA A 226 -26.93 -32.20 -5.91
CA ALA A 226 -27.96 -32.70 -4.99
C ALA A 226 -29.32 -32.83 -5.68
N GLU A 227 -29.56 -31.97 -6.66
CA GLU A 227 -30.77 -31.93 -7.48
C GLU A 227 -30.40 -32.41 -8.89
N ASP A 228 -30.78 -31.68 -9.92
CA ASP A 228 -30.56 -32.06 -11.30
C ASP A 228 -29.11 -31.89 -11.76
N MET A 229 -28.70 -32.76 -12.69
CA MET A 229 -27.49 -32.62 -13.50
C MET A 229 -27.88 -32.74 -14.97
N HIS A 230 -27.67 -31.67 -15.74
CA HIS A 230 -27.94 -31.63 -17.18
C HIS A 230 -26.66 -31.74 -17.99
N LEU A 231 -26.65 -32.63 -18.98
CA LEU A 231 -25.55 -32.82 -19.92
C LEU A 231 -26.12 -32.85 -21.34
N ASP A 232 -26.16 -31.68 -21.99
CA ASP A 232 -26.72 -31.51 -23.32
C ASP A 232 -25.63 -31.38 -24.38
N SER A 233 -25.70 -32.20 -25.44
CA SER A 233 -24.84 -32.07 -26.61
C SER A 233 -25.68 -32.12 -27.89
N ALA A 234 -25.55 -31.09 -28.73
CA ALA A 234 -26.26 -31.01 -30.00
C ALA A 234 -25.75 -32.00 -31.06
N LYS A 235 -24.53 -32.54 -30.87
CA LYS A 235 -23.91 -33.48 -31.80
C LYS A 235 -23.72 -34.83 -31.12
N SER A 236 -22.57 -35.03 -30.51
CA SER A 236 -22.20 -36.29 -29.87
C SER A 236 -21.85 -36.07 -28.41
N LEU A 237 -22.26 -37.04 -27.59
CA LEU A 237 -21.73 -37.26 -26.25
C LEU A 237 -20.99 -38.59 -26.29
N ILE A 238 -19.67 -38.56 -26.06
CA ILE A 238 -18.81 -39.74 -26.14
C ILE A 238 -18.34 -40.08 -24.73
N ILE A 239 -18.70 -41.27 -24.24
CA ILE A 239 -18.26 -41.80 -22.95
C ILE A 239 -17.42 -43.03 -23.22
N LYS A 240 -16.16 -43.00 -22.79
CA LYS A 240 -15.22 -44.11 -22.94
C LYS A 240 -14.64 -44.48 -21.59
N ALA A 241 -15.00 -45.66 -21.11
CA ALA A 241 -14.49 -46.22 -19.87
C ALA A 241 -14.38 -47.74 -20.00
N LYS A 242 -13.58 -48.37 -19.14
CA LYS A 242 -13.57 -49.84 -19.02
C LYS A 242 -14.91 -50.37 -18.51
N TYR A 243 -15.56 -49.61 -17.63
CA TYR A 243 -16.86 -49.90 -17.04
C TYR A 243 -17.67 -48.61 -16.95
N ILE A 244 -18.95 -48.70 -17.27
CA ILE A 244 -19.95 -47.64 -17.05
C ILE A 244 -21.04 -48.27 -16.18
N THR A 245 -21.43 -47.58 -15.11
CA THR A 245 -22.50 -48.02 -14.21
C THR A 245 -23.54 -46.91 -14.13
N GLU A 246 -24.76 -47.25 -14.52
CA GLU A 246 -25.93 -46.37 -14.42
C GLU A 246 -26.92 -47.07 -13.48
N ASP A 247 -27.12 -46.49 -12.31
CA ASP A 247 -28.07 -46.98 -11.31
C ASP A 247 -29.18 -45.94 -11.15
N ALA A 248 -30.36 -46.25 -11.68
CA ALA A 248 -31.51 -45.35 -11.70
C ALA A 248 -32.81 -46.15 -11.78
N ASP A 249 -33.89 -45.58 -11.24
CA ASP A 249 -35.24 -46.14 -11.34
C ASP A 249 -35.68 -46.32 -12.81
N THR A 250 -35.19 -45.48 -13.72
CA THR A 250 -35.48 -45.59 -15.15
C THR A 250 -34.32 -45.06 -16.00
N ILE A 251 -33.85 -45.88 -16.94
CA ILE A 251 -32.92 -45.48 -18.00
C ILE A 251 -33.68 -45.52 -19.33
N LYS A 252 -33.82 -44.36 -19.98
CA LYS A 252 -34.51 -44.25 -21.28
C LYS A 252 -33.49 -44.15 -22.40
N LEU A 253 -33.52 -45.11 -23.31
CA LEU A 253 -32.74 -45.09 -24.54
C LEU A 253 -33.69 -44.90 -25.73
N ASN A 254 -33.26 -44.20 -26.78
CA ASN A 254 -34.05 -43.95 -28.00
C ASN A 254 -35.51 -43.52 -27.73
N GLY A 255 -35.68 -42.41 -27.00
CA GLY A 255 -37.02 -41.87 -26.67
C GLY A 255 -37.82 -42.70 -25.66
N GLY A 256 -37.18 -43.68 -24.99
CA GLY A 256 -37.85 -44.60 -24.05
C GLY A 256 -38.40 -45.86 -24.71
N THR A 257 -38.08 -46.11 -25.99
CA THR A 257 -38.41 -47.37 -26.65
C THR A 257 -37.54 -48.48 -26.05
N GLY A 258 -38.14 -49.64 -25.74
CA GLY A 258 -37.40 -50.79 -25.23
C GLY A 258 -36.26 -51.20 -26.16
N VAL A 259 -35.11 -51.55 -25.58
CA VAL A 259 -33.94 -52.00 -26.33
C VAL A 259 -33.90 -53.52 -26.29
N ILE A 260 -34.18 -54.17 -27.42
CA ILE A 260 -34.09 -55.62 -27.59
C ILE A 260 -32.96 -55.91 -28.57
N THR A 261 -32.06 -56.84 -28.23
CA THR A 261 -31.01 -57.26 -29.15
C THR A 261 -31.59 -58.23 -30.19
N CYS A 262 -31.27 -58.05 -31.48
CA CYS A 262 -31.57 -59.07 -32.49
C CYS A 262 -30.73 -60.36 -32.31
N ALA A 263 -29.76 -60.35 -31.37
CA ALA A 263 -28.92 -61.50 -31.03
C ALA A 263 -29.54 -62.41 -29.95
N SER A 264 -30.59 -61.96 -29.24
CA SER A 264 -31.40 -62.79 -28.35
C SER A 264 -32.39 -63.63 -29.16
N ILE A 265 -32.42 -64.94 -28.89
CA ILE A 265 -33.40 -65.88 -29.46
C ILE A 265 -34.64 -65.83 -28.57
N CYS A 266 -35.80 -65.59 -29.17
CA CYS A 266 -37.07 -65.56 -28.44
C CYS A 266 -37.37 -66.97 -27.87
N PRO A 267 -37.58 -67.12 -26.56
CA PRO A 267 -37.87 -68.41 -25.93
C PRO A 267 -39.14 -69.07 -26.47
N PHE A 268 -40.09 -68.27 -26.95
CA PHE A 268 -41.37 -68.74 -27.47
C PHE A 268 -41.31 -69.18 -28.93
N THR A 269 -40.46 -68.55 -29.76
CA THR A 269 -40.43 -68.82 -31.21
C THR A 269 -39.18 -69.55 -31.69
N GLY A 270 -38.12 -69.62 -30.87
CA GLY A 270 -36.83 -70.19 -31.25
C GLY A 270 -36.11 -69.43 -32.37
N LYS A 271 -36.59 -68.23 -32.72
CA LYS A 271 -36.03 -67.34 -33.75
C LYS A 271 -35.54 -66.03 -33.13
N PRO A 272 -34.62 -65.30 -33.79
CA PRO A 272 -34.30 -63.93 -33.40
C PRO A 272 -35.56 -63.06 -33.27
N HIS A 273 -35.56 -62.16 -32.30
CA HIS A 273 -36.59 -61.12 -32.18
C HIS A 273 -36.62 -60.28 -33.47
N VAL A 274 -37.81 -60.14 -34.09
CA VAL A 274 -38.01 -59.34 -35.32
C VAL A 274 -38.14 -57.84 -35.01
N ASP A 275 -38.30 -57.51 -33.73
CA ASP A 275 -38.58 -56.21 -33.15
C ASP A 275 -37.36 -55.59 -32.42
N GLY A 276 -36.16 -56.05 -32.74
CA GLY A 276 -34.94 -55.49 -32.15
C GLY A 276 -34.68 -54.04 -32.55
N SER A 277 -33.98 -53.31 -31.68
CA SER A 277 -33.71 -51.87 -31.88
C SER A 277 -32.79 -51.63 -33.08
N THR A 278 -33.16 -50.69 -33.95
CA THR A 278 -32.35 -50.25 -35.10
C THR A 278 -31.42 -49.08 -34.78
N THR A 279 -31.59 -48.48 -33.61
CA THR A 279 -30.88 -47.26 -33.18
C THR A 279 -29.99 -47.49 -31.97
N VAL A 280 -30.35 -48.44 -31.10
CA VAL A 280 -29.57 -48.81 -29.92
C VAL A 280 -29.07 -50.24 -30.08
N PHE A 281 -27.75 -50.38 -30.18
CA PHE A 281 -27.10 -51.67 -30.32
C PHE A 281 -26.52 -52.08 -28.98
N ALA A 282 -27.14 -53.06 -28.32
CA ALA A 282 -26.57 -53.71 -27.15
C ALA A 282 -25.91 -55.04 -27.57
N GLY A 283 -24.66 -55.25 -27.14
CA GLY A 283 -23.93 -56.51 -27.34
C GLY A 283 -24.44 -57.63 -26.44
N LYS A 284 -24.01 -58.87 -26.70
CA LYS A 284 -24.06 -59.98 -25.75
C LYS A 284 -22.87 -59.93 -24.81
#